data_AF-A0A7C7QTZ4-F1
#
_entry.id   AF-A0A7C7QTZ4-F1
#
_cell.length_a   1.000
_cell.length_b   1.000
_cell.length_c   1.000
_cell.angle_alpha   90.00
_cell.angle_beta   90.00
_cell.angle_gamma   90.00
#
_symmetry.space_group_name_H-M   'P 1'
#
loop_
_entity.id
_entity.type
_entity.pdbx_description
1 polymer ?
#
loop_
_entity_poly.entity_id
_entity_poly.type
_entity_poly.pdbx_seq_one_letter_code
_entity_poly.pdbx_strand_id
1 'polypeptide(L)' 'MQVSNAVKFIILTEIVFPTLLLVFGIYHGVMQVLYRSGVIKAESFLGIDYYQGLTLHGVIN' A
#
# COMPACT_ATOMS: atom_id res chain seq x y z
N MET A 1 30.14 -16.09 -10.38
CA MET A 1 28.79 -16.41 -10.88
C MET A 1 28.27 -15.20 -11.63
N GLN A 2 28.05 -15.28 -12.94
CA GLN A 2 27.53 -14.17 -13.75
C GLN A 2 26.00 -14.20 -13.67
N VAL A 3 25.38 -13.19 -13.04
CA VAL A 3 23.92 -13.11 -12.94
C VAL A 3 23.37 -12.45 -14.21
N SER A 4 22.48 -13.16 -14.91
CA SER A 4 21.86 -12.63 -16.13
C SER A 4 20.97 -11.43 -15.83
N ASN A 5 20.79 -10.55 -16.82
CA ASN A 5 19.96 -9.36 -16.66
C ASN A 5 18.49 -9.70 -16.35
N ALA A 6 17.99 -10.84 -16.86
CA ALA A 6 16.66 -11.34 -16.54
C ALA A 6 16.54 -11.69 -15.04
N VAL A 7 17.53 -12.38 -14.47
CA VAL A 7 17.53 -12.72 -13.04
C VAL A 7 17.64 -11.47 -12.18
N LYS A 8 18.45 -10.48 -12.57
CA LYS A 8 18.51 -9.18 -11.87
C LYS A 8 17.17 -8.46 -11.88
N PHE A 9 16.46 -8.47 -13.00
CA PHE A 9 15.15 -7.84 -13.12
C PHE A 9 14.11 -8.52 -12.21
N ILE A 10 14.11 -9.85 -12.16
CA ILE A 10 13.22 -10.61 -11.27
C ILE A 10 13.49 -10.23 -9.81
N ILE A 11 14.75 -10.30 -9.37
CA ILE A 11 15.15 -9.95 -8.00
C ILE A 11 14.74 -8.52 -7.66
N LEU A 12 14.99 -7.56 -8.56
CA LEU A 12 14.61 -6.17 -8.33
C LEU A 12 13.09 -6.02 -8.22
N THR A 13 12.33 -6.71 -9.06
CA THR A 13 10.86 -6.67 -9.02
C THR A 13 10.32 -7.26 -7.72
N GLU A 14 10.87 -8.38 -7.28
CA GLU A 14 10.51 -9.04 -6.01
C GLU A 14 10.85 -8.22 -4.77
N ILE A 15 11.74 -7.23 -4.87
CA ILE A 15 12.04 -6.32 -3.76
C ILE A 15 11.19 -5.06 -3.87
N VAL A 16 11.19 -4.44 -5.04
CA VAL A 16 10.53 -3.13 -5.25
C VAL A 16 9.02 -3.27 -5.15
N PHE A 17 8.42 -4.28 -5.79
CA PHE A 17 6.97 -4.42 -5.82
C PHE A 17 6.37 -4.68 -4.43
N PRO A 18 6.88 -5.63 -3.61
CA PRO A 18 6.38 -5.83 -2.25
C PRO A 18 6.66 -4.64 -1.34
N THR A 19 7.79 -3.93 -1.52
CA THR A 19 8.08 -2.72 -0.72
C THR A 19 7.07 -1.62 -1.01
N LEU A 20 6.73 -1.40 -2.28
CA LEU A 20 5.68 -0.44 -2.66
C LEU A 20 4.33 -0.85 -2.06
N LEU A 21 3.96 -2.12 -2.18
CA LEU A 21 2.73 -2.65 -1.58
C LEU A 21 2.72 -2.44 -0.06
N LEU A 22 3.81 -2.74 0.64
CA LEU A 22 3.92 -2.51 2.08
C LEU A 22 3.67 -1.04 2.45
N VAL A 23 4.28 -0.10 1.73
CA VAL A 23 4.07 1.33 1.97
C VAL A 23 2.60 1.72 1.76
N PHE A 24 1.96 1.24 0.69
CA PHE A 24 0.52 1.47 0.45
C PHE A 24 -0.35 0.86 1.54
N GLY A 25 -0.04 -0.36 1.97
CA GLY A 25 -0.72 -1.05 3.07
C GLY A 25 -0.65 -0.22 4.35
N ILE A 26 0.54 0.18 4.78
CA ILE A 26 0.74 1.01 5.97
C ILE A 26 -0.03 2.34 5.86
N TYR A 27 0.07 3.03 4.72
CA TYR A 27 -0.65 4.28 4.49
C TYR A 27 -2.16 4.12 4.71
N HIS A 28 -2.78 3.12 4.08
CA HIS A 28 -4.22 2.91 4.23
C HIS A 28 -4.61 2.45 5.65
N GLY A 29 -3.76 1.68 6.33
CA GLY A 29 -3.96 1.31 7.73
C GLY A 29 -3.95 2.54 8.65
N VAL A 30 -2.99 3.45 8.47
CA VAL A 30 -2.93 4.72 9.22
C VAL A 30 -4.15 5.59 8.93
N MET A 31 -4.55 5.71 7.65
CA MET A 31 -5.73 6.48 7.28
C MET A 31 -6.99 5.97 7.97
N GLN A 32 -7.18 4.65 8.06
CA GLN A 32 -8.32 4.07 8.78
C GLN A 32 -8.34 4.46 10.27
N VAL A 33 -7.17 4.48 10.92
CA VAL A 33 -7.06 4.93 12.33
C VAL A 33 -7.43 6.40 12.44
N LEU A 34 -6.98 7.26 11.53
CA LEU A 34 -7.32 8.69 11.51
C LEU A 34 -8.81 8.94 11.26
N TYR A 35 -9.45 8.16 10.39
CA TYR A 35 -10.90 8.21 10.20
C TYR A 35 -11.66 7.72 11.44
N ARG A 36 -11.27 6.58 12.01
CA ARG A 36 -11.94 5.99 13.19
C ARG A 36 -11.77 6.80 14.47
N SER A 37 -10.65 7.49 14.62
CA SER A 37 -10.42 8.41 15.75
C SER A 37 -11.16 9.75 15.61
N GLY A 38 -11.79 10.01 14.46
CA GLY A 38 -12.49 11.27 14.20
C GLY A 38 -11.56 12.45 13.91
N VAL A 39 -10.26 12.20 13.71
CA VAL A 39 -9.28 13.22 13.28
C VAL A 39 -9.61 13.67 11.86
N ILE A 40 -9.92 12.72 10.97
CA ILE A 40 -10.43 13.01 9.63
C ILE A 40 -11.94 12.77 9.63
N LYS A 41 -12.70 13.82 9.29
CA LYS A 41 -14.18 13.81 9.22
C LYS A 41 -14.73 13.90 7.80
N ALA A 42 -13.84 13.80 6.80
CA ALA A 42 -14.22 13.83 5.39
C ALA A 42 -14.75 12.46 4.95
N GLU A 43 -15.64 12.44 3.96
CA GLU A 43 -16.13 11.18 3.37
C GLU A 43 -15.06 10.50 2.49
N SER A 44 -14.14 11.30 1.94
CA SER A 44 -13.06 10.85 1.06
C SER A 44 -11.78 11.67 1.26
N PHE A 45 -10.63 11.05 0.98
CA PHE A 45 -9.33 11.73 0.97
C PHE A 45 -8.58 11.31 -0.30
N LEU A 46 -8.14 12.29 -1.09
CA LEU A 46 -7.55 12.08 -2.42
C LEU A 46 -8.45 11.24 -3.36
N GLY A 47 -9.78 11.36 -3.22
CA GLY A 47 -10.75 10.63 -4.05
C GLY A 47 -10.97 9.16 -3.67
N ILE A 48 -10.39 8.70 -2.55
CA ILE A 48 -10.63 7.36 -2.00
C ILE A 48 -11.47 7.48 -0.74
N ASP A 49 -12.63 6.83 -0.75
CA ASP A 49 -13.53 6.77 0.40
C ASP A 49 -13.02 5.78 1.46
N TYR A 50 -13.46 5.93 2.70
CA TYR A 50 -13.04 5.09 3.82
C TYR A 50 -13.11 3.57 3.51
N TYR A 51 -14.22 3.09 2.94
CA TYR A 51 -14.41 1.66 2.67
C TYR A 51 -13.58 1.15 1.49
N GLN A 52 -13.29 2.01 0.51
CA GLN A 52 -12.38 1.67 -0.58
C GLN A 52 -10.95 1.56 -0.06
N GLY A 53 -10.52 2.51 0.79
CA GLY A 53 -9.23 2.44 1.49
C GLY A 53 -9.13 1.24 2.44
N LEU A 54 -10.24 0.86 3.08
CA LEU A 54 -10.32 -0.36 3.90
C LEU A 54 -10.10 -1.62 3.08
N THR A 55 -10.78 -1.73 1.95
CA THR A 55 -10.62 -2.85 1.01
C THR A 55 -9.19 -2.92 0.48
N LEU A 56 -8.62 -1.79 0.04
CA LEU A 56 -7.25 -1.73 -0.45
C LEU A 56 -6.24 -2.19 0.59
N HIS A 57 -6.35 -1.70 1.84
CA HIS A 57 -5.50 -2.15 2.93
C HIS A 57 -5.57 -3.66 3.14
N GLY A 58 -6.78 -4.22 3.21
CA GLY A 58 -6.97 -5.65 3.49
C GLY A 58 -6.62 -6.59 2.33
N VAL A 59 -6.58 -6.10 1.09
CA VAL A 59 -6.09 -6.89 -0.06
C VAL A 59 -4.56 -6.89 -0.13
N ILE A 60 -3.93 -5.79 0.29
CA ILE A 60 -2.48 -5.62 0.25
C ILE A 60 -1.78 -6.32 1.41
N ASN A 61 -2.44 -6.43 2.56
CA ASN A 61 -1.87 -6.90 3.83
C ASN A 61 -2.47 -8.24 4.27
#